data_AF-A0A926WSY1-F1
#
_entry.id   AF-A0A926WSY1-F1
#
_cell.length_a   1.000
_cell.length_b   1.000
_cell.length_c   1.000
_cell.angle_alpha   90.00
_cell.angle_beta   90.00
_cell.angle_gamma   90.00
#
_symmetry.space_group_name_H-M   'P 1'
#
loop_
_entity.id
_entity.type
_entity.pdbx_description
1 polymer ?
#
loop_
_entity_poly.entity_id
_entity_poly.type
_entity_poly.pdbx_seq_one_letter_code
_entity_poly.pdbx_strand_id
1 'polypeptide(L)'
;MPVTKTITVRRHQNLGDYSNKTLEETIQLNEGEDPEQERLNLQLKIERAIYEDVTNRVQKEISDLRAEKRALRDEISQCEEQLKECKALINEQKQVFTDIFSLLDKAESKGESIDDAPTLIIDLEEVYGEAITSDEELPDLETCSSDLMIQTHEDELY
;
A
#
# COMPACT_ATOMS: atom_id res chain seq x y z
N MET A 1 -48.71 18.95 30.25
CA MET A 1 -48.16 19.22 31.60
C MET A 1 -47.32 20.48 31.51
N PRO A 2 -47.33 21.38 32.50
CA PRO A 2 -46.51 22.59 32.46
C PRO A 2 -45.03 22.20 32.60
N VAL A 3 -44.20 22.69 31.67
CA VAL A 3 -42.75 22.54 31.74
C VAL A 3 -42.23 23.54 32.78
N THR A 4 -41.58 23.03 33.82
CA THR A 4 -41.17 23.87 34.95
C THR A 4 -39.73 24.36 34.85
N LYS A 5 -38.82 23.56 34.30
CA LYS A 5 -37.38 23.87 34.23
C LYS A 5 -36.72 23.20 33.04
N THR A 6 -35.62 23.77 32.58
CA THR A 6 -34.79 23.20 31.50
C THR A 6 -33.40 22.97 32.04
N ILE A 7 -32.83 21.79 31.80
CA ILE A 7 -31.44 21.47 32.14
C ILE A 7 -30.66 21.26 30.85
N THR A 8 -29.55 21.98 30.74
CA THR A 8 -28.59 21.83 29.64
C THR A 8 -27.27 21.38 30.23
N VAL A 9 -26.73 20.27 29.72
CA VAL A 9 -25.39 19.81 30.06
C VAL A 9 -24.52 19.95 28.83
N ARG A 10 -23.38 20.65 28.99
CA ARG A 10 -22.41 20.89 27.93
C ARG A 10 -21.05 20.34 28.34
N ARG A 11 -20.42 19.58 27.43
CA ARG A 11 -19.06 19.05 27.60
C ARG A 11 -18.20 19.51 26.42
N HIS A 12 -17.03 20.04 26.74
CA HIS A 12 -16.02 20.41 25.75
C HIS A 12 -14.92 19.36 25.74
N GLN A 13 -14.63 18.82 24.56
CA GLN A 13 -13.55 17.87 24.32
C GLN A 13 -12.54 18.52 23.36
N ASN A 14 -11.30 18.65 23.82
CA ASN A 14 -10.21 19.18 23.01
C ASN A 14 -9.60 18.02 22.21
N LEU A 15 -9.56 18.14 20.88
CA LEU A 15 -9.17 17.05 19.99
C LEU A 15 -7.68 17.04 19.65
N GLY A 16 -6.91 18.02 20.15
CA GLY A 16 -5.45 18.08 20.01
C GLY A 16 -4.94 18.71 18.71
N ASP A 17 -5.83 18.98 17.76
CA ASP A 17 -5.61 19.65 16.47
C ASP A 17 -6.07 21.12 16.48
N TYR A 18 -6.07 21.75 17.66
CA TYR A 18 -6.69 23.05 17.93
C TYR A 18 -8.21 23.10 17.66
N SER A 19 -8.84 21.96 17.34
CA SER A 19 -10.29 21.85 17.24
C SER A 19 -10.90 21.38 18.55
N ASN A 20 -12.08 21.93 18.86
CA ASN A 20 -12.85 21.56 20.03
C ASN A 20 -14.18 20.97 19.59
N LYS A 21 -14.49 19.76 20.06
CA LYS A 21 -15.82 19.17 19.95
C LYS A 21 -16.64 19.57 21.15
N THR A 22 -17.81 20.15 20.92
CA THR A 22 -18.77 20.47 21.98
C THR A 22 -19.97 19.55 21.87
N LEU A 23 -20.25 18.81 22.94
CA LEU A 23 -21.45 17.99 23.07
C LEU A 23 -22.39 18.68 24.04
N GLU A 24 -23.62 18.91 23.59
CA GLU A 24 -24.65 19.60 24.35
C GLU A 24 -25.95 18.82 24.25
N GLU A 25 -26.50 18.46 25.41
CA GLU A 25 -27.81 17.83 25.52
C GLU A 25 -28.67 18.66 26.46
N THR A 26 -29.94 18.80 26.08
CA THR A 26 -30.91 19.61 26.83
C THR A 26 -32.17 18.79 27.06
N ILE A 27 -32.66 18.79 28.30
CA ILE A 27 -33.92 18.16 28.68
C ILE A 27 -34.86 19.18 29.33
N GLN A 28 -36.15 19.00 29.08
CA GLN A 28 -37.22 19.74 29.75
C GLN A 28 -37.75 18.89 30.90
N LEU A 29 -37.79 19.45 32.10
CA LEU A 29 -38.27 18.80 33.30
C LEU A 29 -39.77 19.04 33.50
N ASN A 30 -40.49 17.94 33.72
CA ASN A 30 -41.88 17.97 34.14
C ASN A 30 -42.00 18.19 35.65
N GLU A 31 -43.18 18.61 36.10
CA GLU A 31 -43.48 18.71 37.53
C GLU A 31 -43.36 17.34 38.22
N GLY A 32 -42.51 17.28 39.26
CA GLY A 32 -42.28 16.08 40.07
C GLY A 32 -41.04 15.26 39.69
N GLU A 33 -40.36 15.60 38.60
CA GLU A 33 -39.07 15.00 38.24
C GLU A 33 -37.93 15.55 39.11
N ASP A 34 -37.00 14.70 39.54
CA ASP A 34 -35.83 15.11 40.30
C ASP A 34 -34.78 15.73 39.35
N PRO A 35 -34.53 17.05 39.44
CA PRO A 35 -33.57 17.72 38.56
C PRO A 35 -32.15 17.17 38.70
N GLU A 36 -31.76 16.69 39.88
CA GLU A 36 -30.40 16.16 40.11
C GLU A 36 -30.21 14.82 39.43
N GLN A 37 -31.23 13.96 39.48
CA GLN A 37 -31.20 12.65 38.83
C GLN A 37 -31.19 12.77 37.29
N GLU A 38 -32.01 13.68 36.73
CA GLU A 38 -32.02 13.91 35.28
C GLU A 38 -30.74 14.57 34.77
N ARG A 39 -30.14 15.47 35.55
CA ARG A 39 -28.81 16.03 35.24
C ARG A 39 -27.75 14.94 35.20
N LEU A 40 -27.75 14.01 36.15
CA LEU A 40 -26.82 12.89 36.18
C LEU A 40 -27.00 11.98 34.96
N ASN A 41 -28.24 11.68 34.58
CA ASN A 41 -28.56 10.89 33.39
C ASN A 41 -28.01 11.54 32.11
N LEU A 42 -28.23 12.84 31.94
CA LEU A 42 -27.69 13.61 30.82
C LEU A 42 -26.17 13.60 30.78
N GLN A 43 -25.52 13.79 31.93
CA GLN A 43 -24.07 13.75 32.03
C GLN A 43 -23.52 12.37 31.64
N LEU A 44 -24.12 11.28 32.13
CA LEU A 44 -23.73 9.92 31.78
C LEU A 44 -23.93 9.63 30.28
N LYS A 45 -25.00 10.15 29.67
CA LYS A 45 -25.25 10.02 28.23
C LYS A 45 -24.16 10.69 27.41
N ILE A 46 -23.78 11.92 27.76
CA ILE A 46 -22.71 12.66 27.07
C ILE A 46 -21.35 11.95 27.24
N GLU A 47 -21.01 11.53 28.46
CA GLU A 47 -19.74 10.83 28.71
C GLU A 47 -19.68 9.51 27.93
N ARG A 48 -20.77 8.72 27.91
CA ARG A 48 -20.84 7.49 27.09
C ARG A 48 -20.63 7.77 25.61
N ALA A 49 -21.31 8.78 25.06
CA ALA A 49 -21.16 9.15 23.66
C ALA A 49 -19.71 9.53 23.32
N ILE A 50 -19.02 10.26 24.20
CA ILE A 50 -17.60 10.60 24.03
C ILE A 50 -16.73 9.34 24.00
N TYR A 51 -16.91 8.43 24.97
CA TYR A 51 -16.11 7.22 25.04
C TYR A 51 -16.36 6.28 23.86
N GLU A 52 -17.61 6.13 23.42
CA GLU A 52 -17.97 5.33 22.26
C GLU A 52 -17.36 5.91 20.98
N ASP A 53 -17.45 7.23 20.77
CA ASP A 53 -16.85 7.89 19.61
C ASP A 53 -15.34 7.69 19.55
N VAL A 54 -14.64 7.87 20.67
CA VAL A 54 -13.18 7.65 20.75
C VAL A 54 -12.84 6.18 20.49
N THR A 55 -13.58 5.26 21.09
CA THR A 55 -13.34 3.82 20.91
C THR A 55 -13.55 3.39 19.46
N ASN A 56 -14.62 3.87 18.82
CA ASN A 56 -14.92 3.60 17.42
C ASN A 56 -13.84 4.18 16.50
N ARG A 57 -13.37 5.41 16.77
CA ARG A 57 -12.30 6.04 15.98
C ARG A 57 -11.00 5.23 16.07
N VAL A 58 -10.60 4.84 17.28
CA VAL A 58 -9.39 4.03 17.50
C VAL A 58 -9.54 2.65 16.85
N GLN A 59 -10.70 2.02 16.95
CA GLN A 59 -10.94 0.72 16.30
C GLN A 59 -10.85 0.81 14.78
N LYS A 60 -11.40 1.88 14.19
CA LYS A 60 -11.30 2.13 12.75
C LYS A 60 -9.85 2.38 12.32
N GLU A 61 -9.12 3.21 13.04
CA GLU A 61 -7.71 3.48 12.74
C GLU A 61 -6.86 2.19 12.83
N ILE A 62 -7.11 1.35 13.83
CA ILE A 62 -6.47 0.03 13.95
C ILE A 62 -6.83 -0.87 12.77
N SER A 63 -8.08 -0.87 12.30
CA SER A 63 -8.46 -1.68 11.13
C SER A 63 -7.79 -1.19 9.86
N ASP A 64 -7.73 0.12 9.67
CA ASP A 64 -7.16 0.76 8.49
C ASP A 64 -5.65 0.49 8.42
N LEU A 65 -4.92 0.72 9.52
CA LEU A 65 -3.49 0.41 9.63
C LEU A 65 -3.19 -1.08 9.42
N ARG A 66 -4.08 -1.98 9.86
CA ARG A 66 -3.92 -3.42 9.61
C ARG A 66 -4.14 -3.78 8.15
N ALA A 67 -5.03 -3.10 7.44
CA ALA A 67 -5.26 -3.29 6.02
C ALA A 67 -4.06 -2.79 5.21
N GLU A 68 -3.58 -1.58 5.51
CA GLU A 68 -2.38 -0.99 4.89
C GLU A 68 -1.15 -1.88 5.09
N LYS A 69 -0.93 -2.38 6.31
CA LYS A 69 0.16 -3.34 6.58
C LYS A 69 0.08 -4.62 5.74
N ARG A 70 -1.13 -5.08 5.40
CA ARG A 70 -1.28 -6.26 4.53
C ARG A 70 -0.96 -5.89 3.09
N ALA A 71 -1.50 -4.79 2.58
CA ALA A 71 -1.20 -4.30 1.23
C ALA A 71 0.31 -4.12 1.01
N LEU A 72 1.01 -3.44 1.93
CA LEU A 72 2.45 -3.25 1.86
C LEU A 72 3.24 -4.57 1.91
N ARG A 73 2.73 -5.60 2.60
CA ARG A 73 3.37 -6.93 2.60
C ARG A 73 3.20 -7.63 1.27
N ASP A 74 2.03 -7.50 0.66
CA ASP A 74 1.75 -8.08 -0.65
C ASP A 74 2.61 -7.40 -1.71
N GLU A 75 2.77 -6.08 -1.66
CA GLU A 75 3.69 -5.31 -2.51
C GLU A 75 5.15 -5.74 -2.34
N ILE A 76 5.61 -5.92 -1.10
CA ILE A 76 6.97 -6.43 -0.82
C ILE A 76 7.14 -7.84 -1.44
N SER A 77 6.15 -8.72 -1.28
CA SER A 77 6.20 -10.07 -1.84
C SER A 77 6.32 -10.04 -3.36
N GLN A 78 5.55 -9.19 -4.03
CA GLN A 78 5.62 -9.01 -5.49
C GLN A 78 6.99 -8.49 -5.93
N CYS A 79 7.52 -7.49 -5.23
CA CYS A 79 8.86 -6.96 -5.51
C CYS A 79 9.95 -8.04 -5.31
N GLU A 80 9.82 -8.88 -4.29
CA GLU A 80 10.76 -9.99 -4.06
C GLU A 80 10.70 -11.05 -5.16
N GLU A 81 9.51 -11.34 -5.71
CA GLU A 81 9.33 -12.24 -6.85
C GLU A 81 9.97 -11.67 -8.12
N GLN A 82 9.66 -10.42 -8.46
CA GLN A 82 10.29 -9.72 -9.59
C GLN A 82 11.81 -9.68 -9.47
N LEU A 83 12.33 -9.50 -8.25
CA LEU A 83 13.77 -9.49 -8.00
C LEU A 83 14.39 -10.88 -8.19
N LYS A 84 13.68 -11.97 -7.88
CA LYS A 84 14.13 -13.34 -8.17
C LYS A 84 14.16 -13.59 -9.68
N GLU A 85 13.13 -13.17 -10.40
CA GLU A 85 13.06 -13.30 -11.86
C GLU A 85 14.21 -12.54 -12.54
N CYS A 86 14.41 -11.27 -12.16
CA CYS A 86 15.55 -10.48 -12.65
C CYS A 86 16.90 -11.17 -12.38
N LYS A 87 17.07 -11.77 -11.20
CA LYS A 87 18.30 -12.52 -10.86
C LYS A 87 18.46 -13.78 -11.71
N ALA A 88 17.38 -14.48 -12.02
CA ALA A 88 17.41 -15.65 -12.88
C ALA A 88 17.86 -15.25 -14.29
N LEU A 89 17.24 -14.22 -14.87
CA LEU A 89 17.62 -13.69 -16.19
C LEU A 89 19.09 -13.25 -16.24
N ILE A 90 19.59 -12.57 -15.20
CA ILE A 90 21.01 -12.18 -15.13
C ILE A 90 21.92 -13.42 -15.11
N ASN A 91 21.53 -14.49 -14.41
CA ASN A 91 22.33 -15.72 -14.37
C ASN A 91 22.30 -16.46 -15.71
N GLU A 92 21.16 -16.52 -16.38
CA GLU A 92 21.03 -17.07 -17.73
C GLU A 92 21.93 -16.31 -18.72
N GLN A 93 21.88 -14.97 -18.71
CA GLN A 93 22.77 -14.15 -19.54
C GLN A 93 24.25 -14.42 -19.25
N LYS A 94 24.64 -14.53 -17.98
CA LYS A 94 26.03 -14.87 -17.60
C LYS A 94 26.44 -16.25 -18.12
N GLN A 95 25.53 -17.21 -18.10
CA GLN A 95 25.78 -18.53 -18.65
C GLN A 95 25.97 -18.47 -20.17
N VAL A 96 25.11 -17.74 -20.88
CA VAL A 96 25.26 -17.47 -22.34
C VAL A 96 26.62 -16.86 -22.65
N PHE A 97 27.04 -15.83 -21.91
CA PHE A 97 28.36 -15.22 -22.10
C PHE A 97 29.49 -16.23 -21.87
N THR A 98 29.38 -17.06 -20.83
CA THR A 98 30.39 -18.09 -20.53
C THR A 98 30.48 -19.12 -21.65
N ASP A 99 29.34 -19.55 -22.19
CA ASP A 99 29.28 -20.48 -23.30
C ASP A 99 29.90 -19.88 -24.56
N ILE A 100 29.58 -18.63 -24.90
CA ILE A 100 30.19 -17.88 -26.02
C ILE A 100 31.70 -17.79 -25.86
N PHE A 101 32.20 -17.41 -24.68
CA PHE A 101 33.65 -17.35 -24.43
C PHE A 101 34.32 -18.73 -24.58
N SER A 102 33.66 -19.80 -24.12
CA SER A 102 34.18 -21.16 -24.29
C SER A 102 34.24 -21.59 -25.77
N LEU A 103 33.30 -21.12 -26.60
CA LEU A 103 33.29 -21.37 -28.04
C LEU A 103 34.39 -20.58 -28.75
N LEU A 104 34.60 -19.32 -28.36
CA LEU A 104 35.70 -18.49 -28.86
C LEU A 104 37.07 -19.13 -28.56
N ASP A 105 37.30 -19.59 -27.32
CA ASP A 105 38.54 -20.27 -26.94
C ASP A 105 38.77 -21.57 -27.75
N LYS A 106 37.69 -22.29 -28.06
CA LYS A 106 37.74 -23.50 -28.91
C LYS A 106 38.06 -23.18 -30.37
N ALA A 107 37.53 -22.09 -30.91
CA ALA A 107 37.82 -21.64 -32.27
C ALA A 107 39.29 -21.19 -32.41
N GLU A 108 39.78 -20.43 -31.42
CA GLU A 108 41.16 -19.93 -31.40
C GLU A 108 42.18 -21.08 -31.26
N SER A 109 41.89 -22.09 -30.43
CA SER A 109 42.77 -23.26 -30.24
C SER A 109 42.81 -24.22 -31.43
N LYS A 110 41.81 -24.22 -32.31
CA LYS A 110 41.79 -25.02 -33.55
C LYS A 110 42.50 -24.33 -34.73
N GLY A 111 42.87 -23.05 -34.60
CA GLY A 111 43.47 -22.28 -35.69
C GLY A 111 42.53 -22.10 -36.90
N GLU A 112 41.22 -22.23 -36.69
CA GLU A 112 40.20 -21.98 -37.71
C GLU A 112 40.14 -20.46 -37.98
N SER A 113 40.20 -20.08 -39.26
CA SER A 113 40.09 -18.68 -39.68
C SER A 113 38.72 -18.15 -39.26
N ILE A 114 38.66 -16.89 -38.82
CA ILE A 114 37.41 -16.17 -38.52
C ILE A 114 36.45 -16.16 -39.72
N ASP A 115 36.94 -16.42 -40.93
CA ASP A 115 36.13 -16.52 -42.15
C ASP A 115 35.19 -17.76 -42.20
N ASP A 116 35.38 -18.76 -41.33
CA ASP A 116 34.48 -19.93 -41.19
C ASP A 116 33.37 -19.71 -40.12
N ALA A 117 33.23 -18.48 -39.61
CA ALA A 117 32.25 -18.05 -38.61
C ALA A 117 30.76 -18.35 -38.89
N PRO A 118 30.25 -18.50 -40.13
CA PRO A 118 28.83 -18.83 -40.34
C PRO A 118 28.40 -20.12 -39.64
N THR A 119 29.30 -21.10 -39.54
CA THR A 119 29.02 -22.40 -38.90
C THR A 119 28.86 -22.29 -37.38
N LEU A 120 29.58 -21.35 -36.74
CA LEU A 120 29.47 -21.08 -35.29
C LEU A 120 28.23 -20.24 -34.94
N ILE A 121 27.75 -19.42 -35.87
CA ILE A 121 26.51 -18.64 -35.72
C ILE A 121 25.28 -19.56 -35.83
N ILE A 122 25.32 -20.55 -36.72
CA ILE A 122 24.24 -21.54 -36.88
C ILE A 122 24.06 -22.35 -35.58
N ASP A 123 25.14 -22.75 -34.91
CA ASP A 123 25.05 -23.49 -33.64
C ASP A 123 24.43 -22.65 -32.49
N LEU A 124 24.61 -21.32 -32.51
CA LEU A 124 23.99 -20.41 -31.53
C LEU A 124 22.52 -20.11 -31.86
N GLU A 125 22.17 -19.98 -33.15
CA GLU A 125 20.78 -19.84 -33.61
C GLU A 125 19.98 -21.14 -33.41
N GLU A 126 20.60 -22.33 -33.50
CA GLU A 126 19.91 -23.59 -33.23
C GLU A 126 19.69 -23.82 -31.72
N VAL A 127 20.59 -23.31 -30.86
CA VAL A 127 20.47 -23.42 -29.40
C VAL A 127 19.53 -22.36 -28.79
N TYR A 128 19.46 -21.15 -29.37
CA TYR A 128 18.66 -20.05 -28.83
C TYR A 128 17.49 -19.60 -29.73
N GLY A 129 17.41 -20.08 -30.98
CA GLY A 129 16.32 -19.77 -31.89
C GLY A 129 14.97 -20.34 -31.47
N GLU A 130 14.96 -21.41 -30.65
CA GLU A 130 13.72 -21.89 -30.01
C GLU A 130 13.26 -20.98 -28.86
N ALA A 131 14.17 -20.24 -28.21
CA ALA A 131 13.84 -19.35 -27.08
C ALA A 131 13.25 -17.99 -27.50
N ILE A 132 13.33 -17.63 -28.78
CA ILE A 132 12.91 -16.30 -29.29
C ILE A 132 11.50 -16.34 -29.93
N THR A 133 10.84 -17.51 -29.99
CA THR A 133 9.52 -17.64 -30.66
C THR A 133 8.29 -17.51 -29.75
N SER A 134 8.45 -17.32 -28.44
CA SER A 134 7.32 -16.87 -27.61
C SER A 134 7.26 -15.35 -27.63
N ASP A 135 6.39 -14.82 -28.50
CA ASP A 135 5.79 -13.48 -28.43
C ASP A 135 5.09 -13.28 -27.07
N GLU A 136 5.83 -13.26 -25.97
CA GLU A 136 5.36 -12.74 -24.68
C GLU A 136 5.95 -11.34 -24.55
N GLU A 137 5.08 -10.35 -24.83
CA GLU A 137 5.34 -8.93 -24.68
C GLU A 137 6.09 -8.69 -23.36
N LEU A 138 7.38 -8.35 -23.48
CA LEU A 138 8.14 -7.80 -22.36
C LEU A 138 7.34 -6.60 -21.84
N PRO A 139 6.98 -6.54 -20.56
CA PRO A 139 6.26 -5.38 -20.03
C PRO A 139 7.17 -4.16 -20.21
N ASP A 140 6.68 -3.18 -20.98
CA ASP A 140 7.37 -1.93 -21.24
C ASP A 140 7.81 -1.32 -19.91
N LEU A 141 9.13 -1.13 -19.72
CA LEU A 141 9.71 -0.48 -18.53
C LEU A 141 9.13 0.92 -18.26
N GLU A 142 8.49 1.55 -19.25
CA GLU A 142 7.77 2.82 -19.11
C GLU A 142 6.42 2.69 -18.39
N THR A 143 5.78 1.50 -18.41
CA THR A 143 4.51 1.26 -17.69
C THR A 143 4.71 1.10 -16.18
N CYS A 144 5.85 0.55 -15.74
CA CYS A 144 6.16 0.45 -14.31
C CYS A 144 6.51 1.81 -13.65
N SER A 145 6.89 2.83 -14.44
CA SER A 145 7.17 4.16 -13.89
C SER A 145 5.93 5.06 -13.83
N SER A 146 4.89 4.77 -14.60
CA SER A 146 3.69 5.62 -14.71
C SER A 146 2.65 5.32 -13.64
N ASP A 147 2.60 4.09 -13.12
CA ASP A 147 1.74 3.72 -11.99
C ASP A 147 2.26 4.18 -10.62
N LEU A 148 3.51 4.66 -10.55
CA LEU A 148 4.11 5.24 -9.34
C LEU A 148 3.69 6.71 -9.10
N MET A 149 2.84 7.29 -9.95
CA MET A 149 2.45 8.72 -9.93
C MET A 149 0.95 8.93 -9.64
N ILE A 150 0.43 8.28 -8.59
CA ILE A 150 -0.90 8.54 -7.99
C ILE A 150 -0.70 8.31 -6.48
N GLN A 151 -0.74 9.24 -5.51
CA GLN A 151 -1.21 10.61 -5.35
C GLN A 151 -0.28 11.31 -4.33
N THR A 152 0.47 12.34 -4.72
CA THR A 152 0.74 13.45 -3.79
C THR A 152 -0.36 14.46 -4.01
N HIS A 153 -1.46 14.32 -3.26
CA HIS A 153 -2.49 15.33 -3.24
C HIS A 153 -1.91 16.65 -2.73
N GLU A 154 -2.10 17.66 -3.56
CA GLU A 154 -2.08 19.08 -3.25
C GLU A 154 -2.67 19.35 -1.86
N ASP A 155 -1.89 19.94 -0.97
CA ASP A 155 -2.36 20.82 0.09
C ASP A 155 -1.17 21.53 0.73
N GLU A 156 -0.64 22.53 0.02
CA GLU A 156 0.10 23.63 0.63
C GLU A 156 0.18 24.77 -0.40
N LEU A 157 -0.74 25.74 -0.27
CA LEU A 157 -0.52 27.19 -0.44
C LEU A 157 -1.86 27.93 -0.57
N TYR A 158 -2.45 28.30 0.57
CA TYR A 158 -3.12 29.61 0.79
C TYR A 158 -3.11 29.96 2.27
#